data_AF-A0A2E4V5C5-F1
#
_entry.id   AF-A0A2E4V5C5-F1
#
_cell.length_a   1.000
_cell.length_b   1.000
_cell.length_c   1.000
_cell.angle_alpha   90.00
_cell.angle_beta   90.00
_cell.angle_gamma   90.00
#
_symmetry.space_group_name_H-M   'P 1'
#
loop_
_entity.id
_entity.type
_entity.pdbx_description
1 polymer ?
#
loop_
_entity_poly.entity_id
_entity_poly.type
_entity_poly.pdbx_seq_one_letter_code
_entity_poly.pdbx_strand_id
1 'polypeptide(L)'
;MKRSREIMSKSLFAIFMSICFLTTGCIGEEEVDIFYGEDIIPSMPAEDFTLIDENGENFSLYDYEGDVVVVAFLFTRCPDVCPVVSANLAYVAQLLGDLYRTEVQILTVTVDPWTDNSSVLDNYSSARGLDWPHLTGELEIIEPVWRNFEVGLATYDSDLDGDGVADGFDTCADTPQGEEVDNEGCSESQKEPSEVQAMHHPLSYWVDHTTGTIIVDKEMNQRVWWADNAWNAELFVEDIKLLLDE
;
A
#
# COMPACT_ATOMS: atom_id res chain seq x y z
N MET A 1 -70.86 -10.46 -26.27
CA MET A 1 -69.90 -9.33 -26.40
C MET A 1 -69.04 -9.05 -25.15
N LYS A 2 -69.56 -9.09 -23.91
CA LYS A 2 -68.75 -8.81 -22.68
C LYS A 2 -67.58 -9.77 -22.43
N ARG A 3 -67.79 -11.08 -22.59
CA ARG A 3 -66.80 -12.14 -22.29
C ARG A 3 -65.54 -12.10 -23.19
N SER A 4 -65.67 -11.65 -24.43
CA SER A 4 -64.55 -11.53 -25.37
C SER A 4 -63.66 -10.31 -25.08
N ARG A 5 -64.24 -9.20 -24.57
CA ARG A 5 -63.49 -8.02 -24.14
C ARG A 5 -62.64 -8.28 -22.88
N GLU A 6 -63.14 -9.06 -21.93
CA GLU A 6 -62.37 -9.44 -20.73
C GLU A 6 -61.18 -10.36 -21.05
N ILE A 7 -61.35 -11.31 -21.97
CA ILE A 7 -60.26 -12.21 -22.36
C ILE A 7 -59.16 -11.41 -23.08
N MET A 8 -59.53 -10.50 -23.98
CA MET A 8 -58.57 -9.65 -24.70
C MET A 8 -57.81 -8.69 -23.76
N SER A 9 -58.47 -8.16 -22.72
CA SER A 9 -57.84 -7.33 -21.69
C SER A 9 -56.84 -8.12 -20.82
N LYS A 10 -57.18 -9.36 -20.45
CA LYS A 10 -56.28 -10.23 -19.66
C LYS A 10 -55.06 -10.69 -20.45
N SER A 11 -55.24 -10.97 -21.75
CA SER A 11 -54.13 -11.31 -22.65
C SER A 11 -53.20 -10.11 -22.90
N LEU A 12 -53.73 -8.90 -23.10
CA LEU A 12 -52.89 -7.70 -23.21
C LEU A 12 -52.13 -7.40 -21.91
N PHE A 13 -52.78 -7.59 -20.76
CA PHE A 13 -52.13 -7.36 -19.46
C PHE A 13 -51.01 -8.38 -19.20
N ALA A 14 -51.22 -9.66 -19.55
CA ALA A 14 -50.18 -10.69 -19.43
C ALA A 14 -48.99 -10.46 -20.37
N ILE A 15 -49.23 -9.94 -21.58
CA ILE A 15 -48.17 -9.56 -22.52
C ILE A 15 -47.40 -8.35 -21.99
N PHE A 16 -48.08 -7.33 -21.48
CA PHE A 16 -47.44 -6.14 -20.91
C PHE A 16 -46.60 -6.49 -19.67
N MET A 17 -47.12 -7.35 -18.79
CA MET A 17 -46.40 -7.82 -17.60
C MET A 17 -45.18 -8.67 -17.98
N SER A 18 -45.28 -9.52 -19.01
CA SER A 18 -44.14 -10.29 -19.52
C SER A 18 -43.07 -9.40 -20.16
N ILE A 19 -43.46 -8.30 -20.83
CA ILE A 19 -42.52 -7.31 -21.37
C ILE A 19 -41.80 -6.58 -20.23
N CYS A 20 -42.48 -6.22 -19.15
CA CYS A 20 -41.84 -5.59 -17.99
C CYS A 20 -40.82 -6.51 -17.30
N PHE A 21 -41.04 -7.83 -17.27
CA PHE A 21 -40.04 -8.80 -16.77
C PHE A 21 -38.87 -9.04 -17.72
N LEU A 22 -39.02 -8.73 -19.02
CA LEU A 22 -37.94 -8.81 -20.00
C LEU A 22 -37.11 -7.52 -20.07
N THR A 23 -37.62 -6.39 -19.57
CA THR A 23 -36.92 -5.10 -19.54
C THR A 23 -36.30 -4.75 -18.19
N THR A 24 -36.34 -5.63 -17.20
CA THR A 24 -35.62 -5.46 -15.91
C THR A 24 -34.11 -5.74 -16.01
N GLY A 25 -33.56 -5.85 -17.23
CA GLY A 25 -32.13 -5.96 -17.47
C GLY A 25 -31.42 -4.61 -17.39
N CYS A 26 -30.77 -4.38 -16.25
CA CYS A 26 -29.57 -3.54 -16.04
C CYS A 26 -29.62 -2.08 -16.54
N ILE A 27 -30.16 -1.20 -15.71
CA ILE A 27 -29.56 0.14 -15.53
C ILE A 27 -28.73 0.03 -14.24
N GLY A 28 -27.54 -0.54 -14.35
CA GLY A 28 -26.45 -0.21 -13.44
C GLY A 28 -25.64 0.86 -14.16
N GLU A 29 -25.20 1.91 -13.45
CA GLU A 29 -24.06 2.68 -13.94
C GLU A 29 -22.92 1.68 -14.10
N GLU A 30 -22.49 1.41 -15.33
CA GLU A 30 -21.21 0.72 -15.54
C GLU A 30 -20.17 1.69 -14.96
N GLU A 31 -19.58 1.34 -13.81
CA GLU A 31 -18.31 1.91 -13.40
C GLU A 31 -17.35 1.62 -14.55
N VAL A 32 -16.97 2.68 -15.27
CA VAL A 32 -16.02 2.58 -16.37
C VAL A 32 -14.67 2.45 -15.71
N ASP A 33 -14.19 1.21 -15.61
CA ASP A 33 -12.81 0.90 -15.20
C ASP A 33 -11.89 1.50 -16.26
N ILE A 34 -11.19 2.57 -15.89
CA ILE A 34 -10.29 3.31 -16.79
C ILE A 34 -8.93 2.62 -16.85
N PHE A 35 -8.49 2.10 -15.71
CA PHE A 35 -7.20 1.46 -15.53
C PHE A 35 -7.32 -0.07 -15.52
N TYR A 36 -6.18 -0.75 -15.67
CA TYR A 36 -6.09 -2.19 -15.49
C TYR A 36 -5.95 -2.57 -14.01
N GLY A 37 -5.33 -1.70 -13.21
CA GLY A 37 -5.43 -1.74 -11.75
C GLY A 37 -6.79 -1.23 -11.27
N GLU A 38 -7.01 -1.25 -9.96
CA GLU A 38 -8.25 -0.73 -9.37
C GLU A 38 -8.24 0.81 -9.40
N ASP A 39 -9.26 1.40 -10.02
CA ASP A 39 -9.46 2.84 -10.05
C ASP A 39 -9.69 3.39 -8.63
N ILE A 40 -8.94 4.42 -8.22
CA ILE A 40 -9.18 5.16 -6.97
C ILE A 40 -10.19 6.28 -7.27
N ILE A 41 -11.47 6.04 -6.94
CA ILE A 41 -12.57 6.96 -7.22
C ILE A 41 -13.32 7.36 -5.93
N PRO A 42 -13.42 8.68 -5.61
CA PRO A 42 -12.70 9.78 -6.25
C PRO A 42 -11.18 9.66 -6.01
N SER A 43 -10.38 10.27 -6.88
CA SER A 43 -8.93 10.33 -6.66
C SER A 43 -8.62 10.98 -5.32
N MET A 44 -7.60 10.47 -4.63
CA MET A 44 -7.19 10.97 -3.31
C MET A 44 -5.88 11.75 -3.42
N PRO A 45 -5.70 12.88 -2.75
CA PRO A 45 -4.41 13.58 -2.77
C PRO A 45 -3.32 12.72 -2.12
N ALA A 46 -2.18 12.60 -2.78
CA ALA A 46 -0.93 12.16 -2.17
C ALA A 46 -0.37 13.35 -1.39
N GLU A 47 -0.48 13.30 -0.06
CA GLU A 47 0.04 14.37 0.79
C GLU A 47 1.57 14.41 0.72
N ASP A 48 2.14 15.61 0.71
CA ASP A 48 3.60 15.77 0.74
C ASP A 48 4.19 15.18 2.03
N PHE A 49 5.34 14.55 1.89
CA PHE A 49 6.11 14.02 2.99
C PHE A 49 7.60 14.21 2.74
N THR A 50 8.37 14.25 3.83
CA THR A 50 9.83 14.16 3.79
C THR A 50 10.28 12.96 4.61
N LEU A 51 10.93 12.02 3.95
CA LEU A 51 11.50 10.82 4.56
C LEU A 51 13.02 10.77 4.30
N ILE A 52 13.67 9.73 4.79
CA ILE A 52 15.11 9.51 4.62
C ILE A 52 15.31 8.33 3.66
N ASP A 53 16.16 8.49 2.66
CA ASP A 53 16.50 7.43 1.70
C ASP A 53 17.56 6.45 2.24
N GLU A 54 17.95 5.49 1.42
CA GLU A 54 18.98 4.51 1.74
C GLU A 54 20.39 5.12 1.90
N ASN A 55 20.64 6.29 1.33
CA ASN A 55 21.89 7.03 1.45
C ASN A 55 21.94 7.91 2.72
N GLY A 56 20.83 8.00 3.46
CA GLY A 56 20.69 8.89 4.61
C GLY A 56 20.39 10.34 4.22
N GLU A 57 19.95 10.58 2.99
CA GLU A 57 19.57 11.89 2.48
C GLU A 57 18.06 12.11 2.61
N ASN A 58 17.65 13.38 2.73
CA ASN A 58 16.23 13.73 2.76
C ASN A 58 15.63 13.55 1.37
N PHE A 59 14.50 12.85 1.30
CA PHE A 59 13.67 12.70 0.11
C PHE A 59 12.34 13.40 0.35
N SER A 60 11.91 14.27 -0.56
CA SER A 60 10.58 14.89 -0.52
C SER A 60 9.75 14.46 -1.73
N LEU A 61 8.50 14.06 -1.48
CA LEU A 61 7.57 13.71 -2.56
C LEU A 61 7.27 14.94 -3.45
N TYR A 62 7.20 16.13 -2.86
CA TYR A 62 6.98 17.39 -3.57
C TYR A 62 7.98 17.68 -4.70
N ASP A 63 9.22 17.18 -4.59
CA ASP A 63 10.24 17.39 -5.62
C ASP A 63 9.90 16.72 -6.97
N TYR A 64 8.87 15.86 -6.99
CA TYR A 64 8.40 15.11 -8.15
C TYR A 64 7.00 15.54 -8.63
N GLU A 65 6.50 16.68 -8.17
CA GLU A 65 5.30 17.31 -8.76
C GLU A 65 5.50 17.50 -10.27
N GLY A 66 4.57 16.99 -11.08
CA GLY A 66 4.66 16.99 -12.54
C GLY A 66 5.13 15.68 -13.17
N ASP A 67 5.66 14.75 -12.37
CA ASP A 67 5.99 13.38 -12.79
C ASP A 67 4.87 12.41 -12.38
N VAL A 68 4.80 11.24 -13.02
CA VAL A 68 4.01 10.12 -12.51
C VAL A 68 4.85 9.36 -11.49
N VAL A 69 4.34 9.13 -10.28
CA VAL A 69 5.10 8.52 -9.18
C VAL A 69 4.48 7.17 -8.80
N VAL A 70 5.28 6.11 -8.87
CA VAL A 70 4.92 4.77 -8.40
C VAL A 70 5.42 4.60 -6.98
N VAL A 71 4.49 4.35 -6.05
CA VAL A 71 4.76 4.19 -4.62
C VAL A 71 4.40 2.77 -4.20
N ALA A 72 5.37 2.02 -3.68
CA ALA A 72 5.15 0.69 -3.12
C ALA A 72 5.59 0.59 -1.66
N PHE A 73 4.86 -0.17 -0.85
CA PHE A 73 5.14 -0.33 0.58
C PHE A 73 5.71 -1.72 0.84
N LEU A 74 6.94 -1.78 1.36
CA LEU A 74 7.72 -3.02 1.47
C LEU A 74 8.44 -3.07 2.82
N PHE A 75 9.05 -4.20 3.18
CA PHE A 75 10.05 -4.23 4.26
C PHE A 75 11.09 -5.33 4.01
N THR A 76 12.31 -5.14 4.50
CA THR A 76 13.45 -5.96 4.06
C THR A 76 13.40 -7.42 4.52
N ARG A 77 12.70 -7.69 5.61
CA ARG A 77 12.53 -9.04 6.19
C ARG A 77 11.36 -9.84 5.60
N CYS A 78 10.57 -9.21 4.74
CA CYS A 78 9.41 -9.82 4.09
C CYS A 78 9.83 -11.06 3.25
N PRO A 79 9.37 -12.27 3.60
CA PRO A 79 9.87 -13.49 2.99
C PRO A 79 9.17 -13.89 1.69
N ASP A 80 8.07 -13.23 1.33
CA ASP A 80 7.16 -13.69 0.28
C ASP A 80 6.94 -12.64 -0.82
N VAL A 81 5.98 -11.73 -0.63
CA VAL A 81 5.50 -10.87 -1.72
C VAL A 81 6.46 -9.73 -2.08
N CYS A 82 7.18 -9.17 -1.11
CA CYS A 82 8.00 -7.97 -1.33
C CYS A 82 9.17 -8.18 -2.30
N PRO A 83 9.91 -9.32 -2.27
CA PRO A 83 10.88 -9.66 -3.31
C PRO A 83 10.28 -9.76 -4.71
N VAL A 84 9.04 -10.23 -4.83
CA VAL A 84 8.33 -10.34 -6.12
C VAL A 84 7.94 -8.96 -6.65
N VAL A 85 7.35 -8.12 -5.81
CA VAL A 85 7.00 -6.73 -6.17
C VAL A 85 8.26 -5.95 -6.59
N SER A 86 9.35 -6.09 -5.83
CA SER A 86 10.63 -5.44 -6.17
C SER A 86 11.16 -5.87 -7.55
N ALA A 87 11.06 -7.16 -7.89
CA ALA A 87 11.46 -7.67 -9.19
C ALA A 87 10.53 -7.18 -10.32
N ASN A 88 9.22 -7.08 -10.05
CA ASN A 88 8.25 -6.54 -11.01
C ASN A 88 8.52 -5.06 -11.28
N LEU A 89 8.76 -4.25 -10.25
CA LEU A 89 9.12 -2.84 -10.41
C LEU A 89 10.44 -2.66 -11.17
N ALA A 90 11.43 -3.53 -10.95
CA ALA A 90 12.68 -3.51 -11.72
C ALA A 90 12.46 -3.83 -13.21
N TYR A 91 11.46 -4.67 -13.52
CA TYR A 91 11.07 -4.96 -14.89
C TYR A 91 10.24 -3.81 -15.49
N VAL A 92 9.33 -3.20 -14.73
CA VAL A 92 8.60 -1.98 -15.11
C VAL A 92 9.58 -0.86 -15.47
N ALA A 93 10.60 -0.61 -14.64
CA ALA A 93 11.65 0.37 -14.93
C ALA A 93 12.35 0.11 -16.27
N GLN A 94 12.62 -1.17 -16.60
CA GLN A 94 13.17 -1.56 -17.91
C GLN A 94 12.20 -1.32 -19.06
N LEU A 95 10.90 -1.60 -18.87
CA LEU A 95 9.87 -1.39 -19.88
C LEU A 95 9.61 0.10 -20.16
N LEU A 96 9.70 0.95 -19.13
CA LEU A 96 9.59 2.40 -19.24
C LEU A 96 10.76 3.02 -20.02
N GLY A 97 11.94 2.41 -19.95
CA GLY A 97 13.12 2.86 -20.70
C GLY A 97 13.50 4.30 -20.34
N ASP A 98 13.54 5.19 -21.34
CA ASP A 98 13.94 6.58 -21.17
C ASP A 98 12.94 7.40 -20.31
N LEU A 99 11.70 6.94 -20.14
CA LEU A 99 10.69 7.60 -19.29
C LEU A 99 11.02 7.46 -17.79
N TYR A 100 11.70 6.36 -17.42
CA TYR A 100 12.08 6.13 -16.04
C TYR A 100 13.14 7.15 -15.61
N ARG A 101 12.89 7.81 -14.47
CA ARG A 101 13.64 8.94 -13.90
C ARG A 101 13.59 10.26 -14.68
N THR A 102 12.78 10.35 -15.73
CA THR A 102 12.60 11.61 -16.48
C THR A 102 11.18 12.14 -16.37
N GLU A 103 10.19 11.27 -16.49
CA GLU A 103 8.76 11.58 -16.39
C GLU A 103 8.05 10.61 -15.42
N VAL A 104 8.69 9.49 -15.08
CA VAL A 104 8.18 8.47 -14.16
C VAL A 104 9.20 8.17 -13.09
N GLN A 105 8.75 8.25 -11.84
CA GLN A 105 9.55 7.93 -10.66
C GLN A 105 9.00 6.67 -10.00
N ILE A 106 9.90 5.88 -9.44
CA ILE A 106 9.54 4.76 -8.58
C ILE A 106 10.15 5.07 -7.22
N LEU A 107 9.43 4.78 -6.14
CA LEU A 107 9.95 4.81 -4.79
C LEU A 107 9.32 3.69 -3.97
N THR A 108 10.00 3.31 -2.90
CA THR A 108 9.43 2.36 -1.93
C THR A 108 9.52 2.93 -0.53
N VAL A 109 8.49 2.71 0.28
CA VAL A 109 8.42 3.17 1.67
C VAL A 109 8.40 1.95 2.59
N THR A 110 9.25 1.92 3.61
CA THR A 110 9.23 0.80 4.55
C THR A 110 7.97 0.79 5.42
N VAL A 111 7.48 -0.39 5.77
CA VAL A 111 6.47 -0.61 6.83
C VAL A 111 7.08 -1.15 8.13
N ASP A 112 8.41 -1.30 8.16
CA ASP A 112 9.18 -1.83 9.31
C ASP A 112 10.36 -0.89 9.67
N PRO A 113 10.13 0.40 9.95
CA PRO A 113 11.19 1.39 10.17
C PRO A 113 12.10 1.07 11.37
N TRP A 114 11.64 0.25 12.32
CA TRP A 114 12.44 -0.21 13.46
C TRP A 114 13.61 -1.10 13.03
N THR A 115 13.43 -1.87 11.95
CA THR A 115 14.50 -2.69 11.37
C THR A 115 15.15 -1.99 10.18
N ASP A 116 14.33 -1.39 9.32
CA ASP A 116 14.70 -0.86 8.01
C ASP A 116 15.24 0.57 8.12
N ASN A 117 16.40 0.73 8.76
CA ASN A 117 17.17 1.98 8.66
C ASN A 117 17.87 2.10 7.29
N SER A 118 18.41 3.29 6.96
CA SER A 118 19.05 3.58 5.67
C SER A 118 20.10 2.54 5.26
N SER A 119 20.96 2.09 6.18
CA SER A 119 21.99 1.09 5.86
C SER A 119 21.41 -0.30 5.56
N VAL A 120 20.30 -0.67 6.20
CA VAL A 120 19.60 -1.93 5.92
C VAL A 120 18.90 -1.87 4.57
N LEU A 121 18.28 -0.73 4.25
CA LEU A 121 17.66 -0.48 2.94
C LEU A 121 18.68 -0.43 1.80
N ASP A 122 19.84 0.19 1.99
CA ASP A 122 20.93 0.21 1.00
C ASP A 122 21.43 -1.21 0.69
N ASN A 123 21.61 -2.04 1.71
CA ASN A 123 21.99 -3.43 1.50
C ASN A 123 20.88 -4.21 0.77
N TYR A 124 19.61 -3.95 1.10
CA TYR A 124 18.47 -4.58 0.44
C TYR A 124 18.40 -4.24 -1.06
N SER A 125 18.56 -2.96 -1.40
CA SER A 125 18.50 -2.44 -2.77
C SER A 125 19.72 -2.87 -3.57
N SER A 126 20.92 -2.70 -3.02
CA SER A 126 22.19 -3.10 -3.64
C SER A 126 22.24 -4.60 -3.95
N ALA A 127 21.78 -5.46 -3.03
CA ALA A 127 21.75 -6.91 -3.25
C ALA A 127 20.83 -7.34 -4.40
N ARG A 128 19.85 -6.50 -4.76
CA ARG A 128 18.85 -6.76 -5.80
C ARG A 128 19.07 -5.93 -7.07
N GLY A 129 20.00 -4.98 -7.05
CA GLY A 129 20.24 -4.05 -8.16
C GLY A 129 19.07 -3.09 -8.39
N LEU A 130 18.38 -2.70 -7.32
CA LEU A 130 17.31 -1.69 -7.35
C LEU A 130 17.96 -0.33 -7.14
N ASP A 131 17.54 0.65 -7.91
CA ASP A 131 18.22 1.94 -8.00
C ASP A 131 17.29 3.14 -7.78
N TRP A 132 16.04 2.89 -7.42
CA TRP A 132 15.14 3.92 -6.91
C TRP A 132 15.30 4.12 -5.40
N PRO A 133 14.84 5.26 -4.86
CA PRO A 133 14.86 5.52 -3.42
C PRO A 133 14.06 4.50 -2.60
N HIS A 134 14.70 4.01 -1.55
CA HIS A 134 14.08 3.18 -0.52
C HIS A 134 14.00 4.00 0.78
N LEU A 135 12.78 4.32 1.20
CA LEU A 135 12.51 5.34 2.19
C LEU A 135 12.19 4.76 3.57
N THR A 136 12.71 5.42 4.60
CA THR A 136 12.44 5.17 6.02
C THR A 136 12.33 6.47 6.79
N GLY A 137 11.94 6.40 8.07
CA GLY A 137 11.82 7.59 8.91
C GLY A 137 11.44 7.24 10.34
N GLU A 138 11.45 8.26 11.19
CA GLU A 138 10.88 8.15 12.54
C GLU A 138 9.38 7.86 12.45
N LEU A 139 8.86 7.09 13.42
CA LEU A 139 7.47 6.63 13.42
C LEU A 139 6.47 7.78 13.28
N GLU A 140 6.70 8.88 14.01
CA GLU A 140 5.86 10.09 13.98
C GLU A 140 5.77 10.74 12.58
N ILE A 141 6.76 10.50 11.72
CA ILE A 141 6.85 11.07 10.38
C ILE A 141 6.27 10.12 9.33
N ILE A 142 6.56 8.82 9.44
CA ILE A 142 6.16 7.81 8.45
C ILE A 142 4.72 7.31 8.64
N GLU A 143 4.17 7.33 9.85
CA GLU A 143 2.79 6.92 10.12
C GLU A 143 1.72 7.76 9.39
N PRO A 144 1.83 9.12 9.34
CA PRO A 144 0.99 9.92 8.45
C PRO A 144 1.04 9.49 6.98
N VAL A 145 2.20 9.07 6.48
CA VAL A 145 2.36 8.59 5.08
C VAL A 145 1.56 7.31 4.89
N TRP A 146 1.72 6.32 5.77
CA TRP A 146 0.95 5.08 5.71
C TRP A 146 -0.56 5.33 5.73
N ARG A 147 -1.03 6.25 6.59
CA ARG A 147 -2.45 6.61 6.66
C ARG A 147 -2.94 7.30 5.39
N ASN A 148 -2.16 8.18 4.78
CA ASN A 148 -2.54 8.87 3.55
C ASN A 148 -2.69 7.91 2.35
N PHE A 149 -1.89 6.85 2.31
CA PHE A 149 -1.94 5.80 1.28
C PHE A 149 -2.76 4.58 1.69
N GLU A 150 -3.54 4.66 2.78
CA GLU A 150 -4.37 3.58 3.32
C GLU A 150 -3.63 2.24 3.52
N VAL A 151 -2.34 2.33 3.85
CA VAL A 151 -1.52 1.18 4.24
C VAL A 151 -1.93 0.81 5.66
N GLY A 152 -2.87 -0.13 5.74
CA GLY A 152 -3.43 -0.60 6.99
C GLY A 152 -2.41 -1.47 7.69
N LEU A 153 -1.60 -0.90 8.57
CA LEU A 153 -0.83 -1.68 9.50
C LEU A 153 -1.77 -2.24 10.56
N ALA A 154 -1.73 -3.55 10.77
CA ALA A 154 -2.21 -4.10 12.02
C ALA A 154 -1.21 -3.76 13.13
N THR A 155 -1.10 -2.48 13.47
CA THR A 155 -0.55 -2.09 14.76
C THR A 155 -1.60 -2.49 15.77
N TYR A 156 -1.26 -3.42 16.66
CA TYR A 156 -2.12 -3.64 17.81
C TYR A 156 -2.03 -2.36 18.65
N ASP A 157 -2.99 -1.45 18.51
CA ASP A 157 -3.11 -0.24 19.34
C ASP A 157 -3.35 -0.57 20.82
N SER A 158 -3.40 -1.86 21.18
CA SER A 158 -3.41 -2.30 22.56
C SER A 158 -2.02 -2.12 23.13
N ASP A 159 -1.96 -1.46 24.29
CA ASP A 159 -0.82 -1.40 25.19
C ASP A 159 -1.36 -2.01 26.49
N LEU A 160 -1.17 -3.33 26.64
CA LEU A 160 -1.83 -4.11 27.69
C LEU A 160 -1.26 -3.82 29.08
N ASP A 161 0.03 -3.51 29.18
CA ASP A 161 0.70 -3.21 30.44
C ASP A 161 0.79 -1.70 30.74
N GLY A 162 0.51 -0.86 29.74
CA GLY A 162 0.35 0.59 29.87
C GLY A 162 1.69 1.32 30.00
N ASP A 163 2.77 0.76 29.47
CA ASP A 163 4.11 1.34 29.57
C ASP A 163 4.38 2.43 28.52
N GLY A 164 3.47 2.59 27.55
CA GLY A 164 3.55 3.58 26.48
C GLY A 164 4.08 3.02 25.16
N VAL A 165 4.37 1.73 25.06
CA VAL A 165 4.72 1.00 23.84
C VAL A 165 3.59 0.05 23.50
N ALA A 166 3.07 0.10 22.26
CA ALA A 166 1.96 -0.76 21.88
C ALA A 166 2.40 -2.23 21.79
N ASP A 167 1.55 -3.20 22.14
CA ASP A 167 1.82 -4.65 22.19
C ASP A 167 2.43 -5.19 20.88
N GLY A 168 2.07 -4.59 19.74
CA GLY A 168 2.64 -4.96 18.43
C GLY A 168 4.13 -4.61 18.28
N PHE A 169 4.63 -3.71 19.13
CA PHE A 169 5.98 -3.16 19.16
C PHE A 169 6.70 -3.43 20.49
N ASP A 170 6.00 -3.92 21.50
CA ASP A 170 6.52 -4.18 22.83
C ASP A 170 7.17 -5.57 22.91
N THR A 171 8.48 -5.56 23.12
CA THR A 171 9.29 -6.77 23.33
C THR A 171 9.08 -7.35 24.73
N CYS A 172 8.65 -6.51 25.67
CA CYS A 172 8.59 -6.72 27.10
C CYS A 172 7.17 -6.56 27.66
N ALA A 173 6.23 -7.36 27.15
CA ALA A 173 4.77 -7.39 27.42
C ALA A 173 4.25 -7.40 28.88
N ASP A 174 5.13 -7.33 29.90
CA ASP A 174 4.79 -7.24 31.31
C ASP A 174 5.74 -6.24 32.03
N THR A 175 5.89 -5.04 31.49
CA THR A 175 6.69 -3.96 32.08
C THR A 175 6.17 -3.58 33.46
N PRO A 176 7.04 -3.54 34.50
CA PRO A 176 6.63 -3.11 35.83
C PRO A 176 6.12 -1.66 35.84
N GLN A 177 4.90 -1.48 36.36
CA GLN A 177 4.26 -0.17 36.43
C GLN A 177 5.14 0.89 37.12
N GLY A 178 5.40 1.99 36.40
CA GLY A 178 6.15 3.14 36.91
C GLY A 178 7.65 3.09 36.62
N GLU A 179 8.12 2.09 35.87
CA GLU A 179 9.46 2.09 35.28
C GLU A 179 9.44 2.81 33.93
N GLU A 180 10.55 3.46 33.58
CA GLU A 180 10.74 4.00 32.24
C GLU A 180 11.22 2.87 31.32
N VAL A 181 10.65 2.81 30.12
CA VAL A 181 11.01 1.84 29.08
C VAL A 181 11.82 2.47 27.97
N ASP A 182 12.60 1.66 27.27
CA ASP A 182 13.20 2.07 26.01
C ASP A 182 12.22 1.91 24.83
N ASN A 183 12.70 2.18 23.62
CA ASN A 183 11.87 2.14 22.41
C ASN A 183 11.40 0.72 22.03
N GLU A 184 11.87 -0.32 22.72
CA GLU A 184 11.43 -1.71 22.55
C GLU A 184 10.42 -2.13 23.62
N GLY A 185 10.00 -1.21 24.50
CA GLY A 185 9.09 -1.50 25.62
C GLY A 185 9.79 -2.11 26.84
N CYS A 186 11.12 -2.17 26.87
CA CYS A 186 11.83 -2.86 27.95
C CYS A 186 12.40 -1.91 29.01
N SER A 187 12.12 -2.21 30.29
CA SER A 187 12.71 -1.50 31.42
C SER A 187 14.11 -2.04 31.78
N GLU A 188 14.89 -1.25 32.54
CA GLU A 188 16.21 -1.68 33.04
C GLU A 188 16.13 -2.92 33.95
N SER A 189 14.99 -3.20 34.58
CA SER A 189 14.81 -4.36 35.46
C SER A 189 14.54 -5.65 34.68
N GLN A 190 14.05 -5.55 33.44
CA GLN A 190 13.79 -6.67 32.53
C GLN A 190 15.03 -7.04 31.68
N LYS A 191 16.05 -6.17 31.65
CA LYS A 191 17.31 -6.43 30.93
C LYS A 191 18.18 -7.42 31.71
N GLU A 192 18.10 -8.69 31.34
CA GLU A 192 18.96 -9.75 31.92
C GLU A 192 20.46 -9.50 31.63
N PRO A 193 21.37 -9.79 32.58
CA PRO A 193 22.79 -9.57 32.40
C PRO A 193 23.40 -10.66 31.52
N SER A 194 23.52 -10.38 30.22
CA SER A 194 24.36 -11.09 29.25
C SER A 194 24.19 -12.63 29.22
N GLU A 195 23.16 -13.11 28.54
CA GLU A 195 23.21 -14.44 27.91
C GLU A 195 22.97 -14.29 26.41
N VAL A 196 23.93 -14.81 25.63
CA VAL A 196 23.78 -14.99 24.18
C VAL A 196 22.63 -15.97 23.99
N GLN A 197 21.44 -15.44 23.76
CA GLN A 197 20.32 -16.23 23.27
C GLN A 197 20.73 -16.71 21.87
N ALA A 198 20.83 -18.03 21.69
CA ALA A 198 21.01 -18.61 20.38
C ALA A 198 19.91 -18.02 19.47
N MET A 199 20.31 -17.33 18.41
CA MET A 199 19.41 -16.74 17.42
C MET A 199 18.62 -17.85 16.69
N HIS A 200 17.61 -18.43 17.35
CA HIS A 200 16.40 -18.74 16.64
C HIS A 200 15.79 -17.40 16.30
N HIS A 201 15.72 -17.08 15.00
CA HIS A 201 15.20 -15.82 14.46
C HIS A 201 14.16 -15.20 15.38
N PRO A 202 14.45 -14.06 16.04
CA PRO A 202 13.41 -13.32 16.72
C PRO A 202 12.56 -12.70 15.61
N LEU A 203 11.53 -13.42 15.18
CA LEU A 203 10.36 -12.83 14.56
C LEU A 203 9.56 -12.23 15.73
N SER A 204 10.02 -11.09 16.24
CA SER A 204 9.44 -10.42 17.41
C SER A 204 8.11 -9.72 17.12
N TYR A 205 7.69 -9.60 15.86
CA TYR A 205 6.33 -9.20 15.48
C TYR A 205 6.11 -9.51 14.00
N TRP A 206 4.85 -9.67 13.60
CA TRP A 206 4.44 -9.77 12.21
C TRP A 206 3.83 -8.43 11.81
N VAL A 207 4.43 -7.76 10.83
CA VAL A 207 3.78 -6.62 10.17
C VAL A 207 2.82 -7.20 9.16
N ASP A 208 1.54 -7.31 9.52
CA ASP A 208 0.47 -7.54 8.56
C ASP A 208 0.01 -6.18 8.04
N HIS A 209 0.04 -6.01 6.72
CA HIS A 209 -0.39 -4.78 6.09
C HIS A 209 -1.17 -5.04 4.81
N THR A 210 -2.08 -4.13 4.46
CA THR A 210 -2.59 -4.08 3.09
C THR A 210 -1.41 -3.76 2.17
N THR A 211 -1.06 -4.77 1.37
CA THR A 211 0.06 -4.77 0.43
C THR A 211 -0.45 -4.35 -0.94
N GLY A 212 0.02 -3.21 -1.46
CA GLY A 212 -0.30 -2.77 -2.81
C GLY A 212 0.63 -1.64 -3.27
N THR A 213 0.65 -1.43 -4.58
CA THR A 213 1.43 -0.40 -5.24
C THR A 213 0.49 0.62 -5.85
N ILE A 214 0.74 1.89 -5.57
CA ILE A 214 -0.11 3.00 -5.96
C ILE A 214 0.59 3.83 -7.04
N ILE A 215 -0.16 4.22 -8.06
CA ILE A 215 0.31 5.15 -9.08
C ILE A 215 -0.30 6.53 -8.80
N VAL A 216 0.56 7.51 -8.56
CA VAL A 216 0.24 8.91 -8.32
C VAL A 216 0.45 9.69 -9.62
N ASP A 217 -0.51 10.53 -10.00
CA ASP A 217 -0.42 11.35 -11.21
C ASP A 217 0.42 12.62 -11.02
N LYS A 218 0.58 13.36 -12.12
CA LYS A 218 1.36 14.60 -12.21
C LYS A 218 0.80 15.74 -11.35
N GLU A 219 -0.46 15.64 -10.92
CA GLU A 219 -1.13 16.59 -10.05
C GLU A 219 -1.13 16.14 -8.57
N MET A 220 -0.32 15.12 -8.24
CA MET A 220 -0.19 14.56 -6.90
C MET A 220 -1.47 13.93 -6.36
N ASN A 221 -2.25 13.27 -7.23
CA ASN A 221 -3.36 12.44 -6.80
C ASN A 221 -3.05 10.95 -6.98
N GLN A 222 -3.39 10.14 -5.98
CA GLN A 222 -3.46 8.69 -6.07
C GLN A 222 -4.60 8.31 -7.02
N ARG A 223 -4.26 7.55 -8.07
CA ARG A 223 -5.19 7.25 -9.18
C ARG A 223 -5.48 5.78 -9.36
N VAL A 224 -4.47 4.94 -9.16
CA VAL A 224 -4.56 3.51 -9.46
C VAL A 224 -3.93 2.73 -8.33
N TRP A 225 -4.62 1.71 -7.85
CA TRP A 225 -4.09 0.76 -6.89
C TRP A 225 -3.90 -0.62 -7.53
N TRP A 226 -2.73 -1.21 -7.33
CA TRP A 226 -2.40 -2.55 -7.78
C TRP A 226 -2.10 -3.47 -6.60
N ALA A 227 -2.87 -4.54 -6.47
CA ALA A 227 -2.62 -5.56 -5.46
C ALA A 227 -1.28 -6.27 -5.70
N ASP A 228 -0.53 -6.53 -4.63
CA ASP A 228 0.79 -7.16 -4.75
C ASP A 228 0.77 -8.62 -5.24
N ASN A 229 -0.40 -9.26 -5.27
CA ASN A 229 -0.61 -10.60 -5.85
C ASN A 229 -1.20 -10.58 -7.27
N ALA A 230 -1.52 -9.41 -7.82
CA ALA A 230 -2.21 -9.24 -9.10
C ALA A 230 -1.34 -8.52 -10.15
N TRP A 231 -0.03 -8.79 -10.17
CA TRP A 231 0.91 -8.08 -11.03
C TRP A 231 0.96 -8.60 -12.47
N ASN A 232 0.72 -7.70 -13.42
CA ASN A 232 1.14 -7.83 -14.82
C ASN A 232 1.90 -6.55 -15.19
N ALA A 233 3.23 -6.66 -15.34
CA ALA A 233 4.09 -5.49 -15.52
C ALA A 233 3.78 -4.73 -16.82
N GLU A 234 3.39 -5.42 -17.89
CA GLU A 234 3.02 -4.76 -19.14
C GLU A 234 1.74 -3.93 -19.00
N LEU A 235 0.71 -4.45 -18.32
CA LEU A 235 -0.53 -3.71 -18.06
C LEU A 235 -0.32 -2.55 -17.07
N PHE A 236 0.50 -2.78 -16.04
CA PHE A 236 0.90 -1.73 -15.10
C PHE A 236 1.56 -0.55 -15.83
N VAL A 237 2.43 -0.83 -16.81
CA VAL A 237 3.05 0.20 -17.65
C VAL A 237 2.03 0.92 -18.54
N GLU A 238 0.98 0.26 -19.00
CA GLU A 238 -0.08 0.94 -19.77
C GLU A 238 -0.87 1.91 -18.89
N ASP A 239 -1.13 1.60 -17.62
CA ASP A 239 -1.75 2.53 -16.68
C ASP A 239 -0.87 3.77 -16.42
N ILE A 240 0.44 3.57 -16.24
CA ILE A 240 1.40 4.69 -16.13
C ILE A 240 1.34 5.59 -17.38
N LYS A 241 1.34 5.00 -18.57
CA LYS A 241 1.29 5.76 -19.83
C LYS A 241 -0.01 6.53 -19.98
N LEU A 242 -1.12 5.97 -19.51
CA LEU A 242 -2.40 6.68 -19.53
C LEU A 242 -2.33 7.95 -18.69
N LEU A 243 -1.72 7.90 -17.50
CA LEU A 243 -1.50 9.09 -16.66
C LEU A 243 -0.46 10.07 -17.22
N LEU A 244 0.54 9.59 -17.96
CA LEU A 244 1.48 10.47 -18.67
C LEU A 244 0.77 11.29 -19.75
N ASP A 245 -0.22 10.71 -20.42
CA ASP A 245 -0.97 11.33 -21.52
C ASP A 245 -2.05 12.36 -21.08
N GLU A 246 -2.42 12.39 -19.79
CA GLU A 246 -3.40 13.33 -19.20
C GLU A 246 -2.86 14.76 -19.08
#